data_AF-A0A357QPJ8-F1
#
_entry.id   AF-A0A357QPJ8-F1
#
_cell.length_a   1.000
_cell.length_b   1.000
_cell.length_c   1.000
_cell.angle_alpha   90.00
_cell.angle_beta   90.00
_cell.angle_gamma   90.00
#
_symmetry.space_group_name_H-M   'P 1'
#
loop_
_entity.id
_entity.type
_entity.pdbx_description
1 polymer ?
#
loop_
_entity_poly.entity_id
_entity_poly.type
_entity_poly.pdbx_seq_one_letter_code
_entity_poly.pdbx_strand_id
1 'polypeptide(L)'
;MNGNYTIGGTSPDFTDFTTAVNYLNNNGVDGPVIFNVRPGTYVEHFIINFVTGSSSVNTIAFQSEEMDSNSVILQYATTSTENYVIYLAGAQFINFNHLTIKTTSTSNYQIVISVSNGSSNNIFSNNVIRSNVISGISSAALILINGGGDNNSITENLFVNGGYQIKIIGMASDYCINNNIIRNVFSGTAGYSIYAQLEQDISISGNNINCNLYNSSSGIRFVNCGGLIYLEKNILCFGGTLINIVEFNDCNGSLINPIIFKNNFVSATSGSYIRCIVLYNVSFVKIINNSFNFNVWDSYIIEFAIGLSNIDLFNNIFNWTHGGSFYASSNSIDTSQIHSDYNVFYSSGNIKFLDDDNYMTFDEWRFLKGQDNNSLITNPFYISNTDLHVNNAIEIMGKALPIIEVNEDIDGDLRDVFHPDIGADEFEINYATFHDIELIEILYPDTNIYLPIDSIKIRVKNNSIFDIDSFNVKFLLFDLLQYDGSVIKNIHPGDTVTVDLGPFDYIKNTYYEFEFEISNPNGNIDNYFENNEMDTWYYYLNDVEIFKRTNDCNDEIELFIKNFPKASVLWSNGSTDNRIIVTSPGSYSVIVTGDNGNQVTDTIIVY
;
A
#
# COMPACT_ATOMS: atom_id res chain seq x y z
N MET A 1 45.57 25.86 5.12
CA MET A 1 45.76 24.65 4.31
C MET A 1 45.00 24.81 3.01
N ASN A 2 45.57 24.31 1.91
CA ASN A 2 44.98 24.38 0.58
C ASN A 2 45.57 23.25 -0.30
N GLY A 3 44.72 22.49 -0.98
CA GLY A 3 45.09 21.43 -1.91
C GLY A 3 44.90 20.01 -1.38
N ASN A 4 45.55 19.07 -2.05
CA ASN A 4 45.40 17.63 -1.79
C ASN A 4 46.52 17.13 -0.88
N TYR A 5 46.14 16.33 0.11
CA TYR A 5 47.04 15.68 1.07
C TYR A 5 46.73 14.19 1.13
N THR A 6 47.71 13.40 1.56
CA THR A 6 47.58 11.95 1.75
C THR A 6 47.61 11.58 3.22
N ILE A 7 46.75 10.63 3.62
CA ILE A 7 46.74 10.04 4.96
C ILE A 7 47.10 8.56 4.87
N GLY A 8 48.10 8.14 5.64
CA GLY A 8 48.51 6.74 5.80
C GLY A 8 49.27 6.13 4.60
N GLY A 9 49.66 4.87 4.74
CA GLY A 9 50.50 4.17 3.75
C GLY A 9 51.97 4.62 3.74
N THR A 10 52.65 4.47 2.60
CA THR A 10 54.08 4.78 2.46
C THR A 10 54.30 6.27 2.17
N SER A 11 55.12 6.93 2.98
CA SER A 11 55.48 8.35 2.84
C SER A 11 54.29 9.31 2.63
N PRO A 12 53.29 9.34 3.54
CA PRO A 12 52.15 10.25 3.42
C PRO A 12 52.47 11.66 3.93
N ASP A 13 51.59 12.61 3.63
CA ASP A 13 51.60 13.94 4.25
C ASP A 13 51.24 13.88 5.75
N PHE A 14 50.31 12.99 6.12
CA PHE A 14 49.91 12.70 7.49
C PHE A 14 49.87 11.20 7.76
N THR A 15 50.30 10.76 8.94
CA THR A 15 50.39 9.33 9.26
C THR A 15 49.02 8.68 9.46
N ASP A 16 48.05 9.44 9.95
CA ASP A 16 46.73 8.98 10.41
C ASP A 16 45.72 10.16 10.39
N PHE A 17 44.44 9.89 10.70
CA PHE A 17 43.43 10.95 10.74
C PHE A 17 43.70 11.93 11.87
N THR A 18 44.12 11.45 13.05
CA THR A 18 44.36 12.30 14.23
C THR A 18 45.40 13.38 13.95
N THR A 19 46.51 13.05 13.29
CA THR A 19 47.56 14.01 12.92
C THR A 19 47.07 15.03 11.88
N ALA A 20 46.33 14.60 10.86
CA ALA A 20 45.71 15.49 9.88
C ALA A 20 44.69 16.46 10.52
N VAL A 21 43.80 15.94 11.36
CA VAL A 21 42.76 16.70 12.06
C VAL A 21 43.37 17.68 13.07
N ASN A 22 44.40 17.27 13.82
CA ASN A 22 45.11 18.20 14.71
C ASN A 22 45.78 19.33 13.94
N TYR A 23 46.35 19.06 12.76
CA TYR A 23 46.92 20.10 11.93
C TYR A 23 45.82 21.05 11.41
N LEU A 24 44.70 20.50 10.93
CA LEU A 24 43.55 21.26 10.46
C LEU A 24 42.98 22.19 11.54
N ASN A 25 42.72 21.65 12.74
CA ASN A 25 42.20 22.40 13.88
C ASN A 25 43.12 23.57 14.30
N ASN A 26 44.43 23.42 14.16
CA ASN A 26 45.40 24.44 14.58
C ASN A 26 45.68 25.50 13.51
N ASN A 27 45.52 25.18 12.23
CA ASN A 27 45.99 26.04 11.14
C ASN A 27 44.88 26.55 10.21
N GLY A 28 43.69 25.96 10.23
CA GLY A 28 42.60 26.35 9.34
C GLY A 28 42.88 26.11 7.85
N VAL A 29 41.99 26.65 7.01
CA VAL A 29 42.06 26.53 5.55
C VAL A 29 42.05 27.91 4.88
N ASP A 30 42.76 28.03 3.77
CA ASP A 30 42.83 29.23 2.91
C ASP A 30 42.43 28.91 1.46
N GLY A 31 42.01 27.67 1.21
CA GLY A 31 41.43 27.15 -0.02
C GLY A 31 40.77 25.79 0.26
N PRO A 32 40.19 25.13 -0.76
CA PRO A 32 39.65 23.79 -0.60
C PRO A 32 40.74 22.78 -0.23
N VAL A 33 40.41 21.83 0.64
CA VAL A 33 41.32 20.78 1.12
C VAL A 33 40.72 19.41 0.88
N ILE A 34 41.51 18.50 0.32
CA ILE A 34 41.12 17.09 0.16
C ILE A 34 42.18 16.21 0.80
N PHE A 35 41.78 15.37 1.75
CA PHE A 35 42.56 14.29 2.31
C PHE A 35 42.20 12.98 1.60
N ASN A 36 43.12 12.49 0.76
CA ASN A 36 43.06 11.17 0.14
C ASN A 36 43.64 10.14 1.11
N VAL A 37 42.77 9.31 1.68
CA VAL A 37 43.12 8.31 2.68
C VAL A 37 43.44 7.00 1.99
N ARG A 38 44.66 6.49 2.21
CA ARG A 38 45.09 5.24 1.60
C ARG A 38 44.47 4.02 2.28
N PRO A 39 44.30 2.91 1.54
CA PRO A 39 43.71 1.69 2.07
C PRO A 39 44.33 1.24 3.39
N GLY A 40 43.49 0.87 4.35
CA GLY A 40 43.95 0.52 5.68
C GLY A 40 42.85 0.53 6.73
N THR A 41 43.17 -0.01 7.91
CA THR A 41 42.34 0.10 9.11
C THR A 41 42.98 1.09 10.07
N TYR A 42 42.24 2.14 10.41
CA TYR A 42 42.64 3.22 11.29
C TYR A 42 41.85 3.09 12.59
N VAL A 43 42.58 2.87 13.70
CA VAL A 43 41.98 2.64 15.03
C VAL A 43 42.13 3.89 15.88
N GLU A 44 41.22 4.83 15.70
CA GLU A 44 41.31 6.16 16.30
C GLU A 44 39.93 6.82 16.39
N HIS A 45 39.84 7.82 17.27
CA HIS A 45 38.72 8.75 17.33
C HIS A 45 39.27 10.17 17.38
N PHE A 46 38.52 11.14 16.87
CA PHE A 46 38.99 12.53 16.81
C PHE A 46 37.84 13.54 16.82
N ILE A 47 38.20 14.79 17.10
CA ILE A 47 37.29 15.95 17.10
C ILE A 47 37.74 16.92 16.00
N ILE A 48 36.84 17.30 15.12
CA ILE A 48 37.02 18.44 14.21
C ILE A 48 36.26 19.61 14.83
N ASN A 49 36.98 20.66 15.20
CA ASN A 49 36.38 21.89 15.72
C ASN A 49 35.92 22.77 14.55
N PHE A 50 35.36 23.95 14.85
CA PHE A 50 35.24 25.00 13.85
C PHE A 50 36.60 25.27 13.19
N VAL A 51 36.68 25.11 11.86
CA VAL A 51 37.91 25.28 11.11
C VAL A 51 37.93 26.68 10.49
N THR A 52 38.82 27.54 10.99
CA THR A 52 38.96 28.90 10.46
C THR A 52 39.17 28.88 8.93
N GLY A 53 38.34 29.64 8.21
CA GLY A 53 38.39 29.78 6.76
C GLY A 53 37.54 28.77 5.97
N SER A 54 36.92 27.78 6.63
CA SER A 54 35.98 26.86 5.98
C SER A 54 34.75 27.62 5.45
N SER A 55 34.31 27.30 4.24
CA SER A 55 33.14 27.91 3.60
C SER A 55 32.60 26.99 2.51
N SER A 56 31.50 27.40 1.85
CA SER A 56 30.99 26.72 0.66
C SER A 56 31.98 26.69 -0.52
N VAL A 57 33.04 27.51 -0.49
CA VAL A 57 34.15 27.49 -1.47
C VAL A 57 35.35 26.71 -0.93
N ASN A 58 35.70 26.92 0.35
CA ASN A 58 36.83 26.26 1.01
C ASN A 58 36.33 25.07 1.83
N THR A 59 35.86 24.04 1.13
CA THR A 59 35.40 22.80 1.77
C THR A 59 36.59 21.93 2.20
N ILE A 60 36.34 21.03 3.15
CA ILE A 60 37.33 20.06 3.63
C ILE A 60 36.76 18.67 3.41
N ALA A 61 37.42 17.86 2.59
CA ALA A 61 36.99 16.49 2.30
C ALA A 61 37.97 15.45 2.86
N PHE A 62 37.43 14.40 3.47
CA PHE A 62 38.13 13.15 3.76
C PHE A 62 37.53 12.06 2.89
N GLN A 63 38.34 11.46 2.01
CA GLN A 63 37.86 10.42 1.10
C GLN A 63 38.87 9.28 0.98
N SER A 64 38.41 8.08 0.68
CA SER A 64 39.36 7.03 0.27
C SER A 64 40.03 7.42 -1.04
N GLU A 65 41.33 7.15 -1.16
CA GLU A 65 42.10 7.39 -2.40
C GLU A 65 41.57 6.53 -3.55
N GLU A 66 41.01 5.35 -3.25
CA GLU A 66 40.46 4.41 -4.22
C GLU A 66 39.01 4.70 -4.60
N MET A 67 38.33 5.63 -3.91
CA MET A 67 36.88 5.87 -4.06
C MET A 67 36.07 4.57 -3.89
N ASP A 68 36.46 3.77 -2.90
CA ASP A 68 35.79 2.53 -2.49
C ASP A 68 35.64 2.55 -0.96
N SER A 69 34.40 2.48 -0.49
CA SER A 69 34.05 2.50 0.94
C SER A 69 34.52 1.28 1.73
N ASN A 70 35.02 0.25 1.07
CA ASN A 70 35.65 -0.91 1.71
C ASN A 70 37.17 -0.77 1.90
N SER A 71 37.81 0.16 1.19
CA SER A 71 39.28 0.31 1.19
C SER A 71 39.82 0.88 2.50
N VAL A 72 39.08 1.81 3.11
CA VAL A 72 39.45 2.51 4.34
C VAL A 72 38.44 2.22 5.43
N ILE A 73 38.91 1.65 6.55
CA ILE A 73 38.10 1.35 7.73
C ILE A 73 38.56 2.23 8.88
N LEU A 74 37.78 3.25 9.22
CA LEU A 74 37.95 4.04 10.44
C LEU A 74 37.11 3.43 11.56
N GLN A 75 37.75 3.07 12.66
CA GLN A 75 37.09 2.41 13.78
C GLN A 75 37.60 2.82 15.15
N TYR A 76 36.73 2.78 16.16
CA TYR A 76 37.11 2.98 17.55
C TYR A 76 36.28 2.10 18.50
N ALA A 77 36.82 1.78 19.67
CA ALA A 77 36.09 1.05 20.71
C ALA A 77 35.52 2.05 21.73
N THR A 78 34.39 2.67 21.37
CA THR A 78 33.76 3.74 22.15
C THR A 78 33.48 3.35 23.61
N THR A 79 33.60 4.32 24.53
CA THR A 79 33.35 4.16 25.97
C THR A 79 32.26 5.12 26.44
N SER A 80 31.95 5.15 27.74
CA SER A 80 31.00 6.14 28.28
C SER A 80 31.53 7.57 28.29
N THR A 81 32.85 7.77 28.26
CA THR A 81 33.50 9.10 28.27
C THR A 81 33.94 9.56 26.88
N GLU A 82 34.29 8.60 26.01
CA GLU A 82 34.66 8.84 24.62
C GLU A 82 33.74 7.98 23.76
N ASN A 83 32.52 8.46 23.58
CA ASN A 83 31.43 7.65 23.03
C ASN A 83 31.30 7.74 21.51
N TYR A 84 32.24 8.38 20.80
CA TYR A 84 32.20 8.64 19.35
C TYR A 84 33.44 8.11 18.61
N VAL A 85 33.32 7.91 17.29
CA VAL A 85 34.48 7.74 16.39
C VAL A 85 34.88 9.09 15.80
N ILE A 86 33.91 9.82 15.25
CA ILE A 86 34.09 11.18 14.72
C ILE A 86 33.20 12.13 15.51
N TYR A 87 33.76 13.26 15.95
CA TYR A 87 32.98 14.35 16.53
C TYR A 87 33.22 15.66 15.76
N LEU A 88 32.16 16.19 15.16
CA LEU A 88 32.09 17.54 14.61
C LEU A 88 31.56 18.49 15.70
N ALA A 89 32.42 19.40 16.16
CA ALA A 89 32.16 20.34 17.23
C ALA A 89 32.22 21.78 16.69
N GLY A 90 31.09 22.25 16.18
CA GLY A 90 30.98 23.51 15.42
C GLY A 90 31.67 23.48 14.05
N ALA A 91 31.98 22.29 13.53
CA ALA A 91 32.62 22.16 12.22
C ALA A 91 31.59 22.36 11.09
N GLN A 92 32.01 23.03 10.03
CA GLN A 92 31.15 23.34 8.89
C GLN A 92 31.88 23.05 7.58
N PHE A 93 31.12 22.67 6.55
CA PHE A 93 31.65 22.35 5.22
C PHE A 93 32.66 21.18 5.22
N ILE A 94 32.44 20.21 6.11
CA ILE A 94 33.22 18.97 6.19
C ILE A 94 32.50 17.87 5.41
N ASN A 95 33.26 17.19 4.55
CA ASN A 95 32.76 16.12 3.70
C ASN A 95 33.48 14.80 4.04
N PHE A 96 32.73 13.74 4.33
CA PHE A 96 33.27 12.37 4.43
C PHE A 96 32.70 11.52 3.30
N ASN A 97 33.58 10.91 2.50
CA ASN A 97 33.20 10.26 1.25
C ASN A 97 33.90 8.91 1.03
N HIS A 98 33.16 7.86 0.67
CA HIS A 98 33.72 6.53 0.39
C HIS A 98 34.60 5.95 1.51
N LEU A 99 34.11 5.98 2.76
CA LEU A 99 34.77 5.38 3.91
C LEU A 99 33.88 4.34 4.60
N THR A 100 34.47 3.32 5.21
CA THR A 100 33.81 2.56 6.27
C THR A 100 34.08 3.26 7.60
N ILE A 101 33.02 3.61 8.33
CA ILE A 101 33.12 4.23 9.67
C ILE A 101 32.30 3.40 10.65
N LYS A 102 32.92 2.91 11.72
CA LYS A 102 32.23 2.01 12.67
C LYS A 102 32.75 2.09 14.09
N THR A 103 31.90 1.78 15.06
CA THR A 103 32.34 1.43 16.41
C THR A 103 32.57 -0.08 16.52
N THR A 104 33.56 -0.48 17.32
CA THR A 104 33.85 -1.87 17.70
C THR A 104 33.46 -2.17 19.15
N SER A 105 32.83 -1.20 19.80
CA SER A 105 32.51 -1.27 21.22
C SER A 105 31.46 -2.34 21.54
N THR A 106 31.52 -2.84 22.78
CA THR A 106 30.47 -3.61 23.43
C THR A 106 29.75 -2.81 24.52
N SER A 107 30.05 -1.51 24.66
CA SER A 107 29.41 -0.56 25.58
C SER A 107 27.98 -0.24 25.14
N ASN A 108 27.16 0.37 26.01
CA ASN A 108 25.88 0.95 25.58
C ASN A 108 26.05 2.34 24.92
N TYR A 109 27.22 2.96 25.05
CA TYR A 109 27.55 4.28 24.51
C TYR A 109 28.31 4.11 23.19
N GLN A 110 27.57 4.21 22.08
CA GLN A 110 28.04 3.80 20.75
C GLN A 110 27.59 4.80 19.69
N ILE A 111 28.17 6.00 19.71
CA ILE A 111 28.02 6.97 18.63
C ILE A 111 29.12 6.69 17.59
N VAL A 112 28.78 6.64 16.30
CA VAL A 112 29.81 6.56 15.25
C VAL A 112 30.21 7.98 14.86
N ILE A 113 29.25 8.81 14.46
CA ILE A 113 29.44 10.21 14.09
C ILE A 113 28.56 11.10 14.96
N SER A 114 29.18 12.04 15.68
CA SER A 114 28.48 13.07 16.44
C SER A 114 28.61 14.42 15.73
N VAL A 115 27.49 15.08 15.45
CA VAL A 115 27.37 16.40 14.84
C VAL A 115 26.72 17.31 15.88
N SER A 116 27.46 18.24 16.47
CA SER A 116 26.94 19.08 17.56
C SER A 116 27.61 20.46 17.60
N ASN A 117 27.18 21.29 18.55
CA ASN A 117 27.67 22.66 18.77
C ASN A 117 27.54 23.55 17.53
N GLY A 118 26.41 23.48 16.83
CA GLY A 118 26.19 24.30 15.62
C GLY A 118 26.89 23.78 14.36
N SER A 119 27.31 22.52 14.33
CA SER A 119 27.95 21.92 13.15
C SER A 119 26.94 21.79 12.01
N SER A 120 27.17 22.51 10.91
CA SER A 120 26.20 22.67 9.82
C SER A 120 26.86 22.59 8.44
N ASN A 121 26.06 22.36 7.40
CA ASN A 121 26.55 22.29 6.02
C ASN A 121 27.61 21.19 5.80
N ASN A 122 27.52 20.08 6.53
CA ASN A 122 28.40 18.93 6.36
C ASN A 122 27.77 17.87 5.46
N ILE A 123 28.59 17.09 4.78
CA ILE A 123 28.14 16.05 3.86
C ILE A 123 28.75 14.70 4.25
N PHE A 124 27.89 13.70 4.44
CA PHE A 124 28.28 12.30 4.55
C PHE A 124 27.75 11.60 3.30
N SER A 125 28.66 11.14 2.42
CA SER A 125 28.26 10.48 1.17
C SER A 125 29.01 9.20 0.86
N ASN A 126 28.32 8.23 0.24
CA ASN A 126 28.92 6.98 -0.24
C ASN A 126 29.68 6.19 0.84
N ASN A 127 29.35 6.37 2.12
CA ASN A 127 30.03 5.68 3.22
C ASN A 127 29.30 4.40 3.62
N VAL A 128 30.03 3.48 4.26
CA VAL A 128 29.43 2.39 5.04
C VAL A 128 29.51 2.78 6.51
N ILE A 129 28.38 3.10 7.13
CA ILE A 129 28.30 3.51 8.53
C ILE A 129 27.60 2.41 9.32
N ARG A 130 28.27 1.85 10.33
CA ARG A 130 27.75 0.63 10.98
C ARG A 130 28.16 0.48 12.43
N SER A 131 27.39 -0.34 13.15
CA SER A 131 27.70 -0.77 14.51
C SER A 131 27.41 -2.25 14.69
N ASN A 132 27.83 -2.80 15.83
CA ASN A 132 27.46 -4.15 16.25
C ASN A 132 26.19 -4.16 17.12
N VAL A 133 25.56 -3.00 17.37
CA VAL A 133 24.35 -2.91 18.20
C VAL A 133 23.15 -3.37 17.41
N ILE A 134 22.42 -4.34 17.96
CA ILE A 134 21.21 -4.92 17.38
C ILE A 134 19.98 -4.73 18.28
N SER A 135 19.99 -3.67 19.11
CA SER A 135 18.96 -3.38 20.12
C SER A 135 18.70 -1.88 20.25
N GLY A 136 17.47 -1.46 20.61
CA GLY A 136 17.07 -0.04 20.76
C GLY A 136 17.68 0.71 21.95
N ILE A 137 19.00 0.81 22.02
CA ILE A 137 19.72 1.54 23.08
C ILE A 137 19.74 3.04 22.76
N SER A 138 19.16 3.85 23.64
CA SER A 138 19.04 5.32 23.46
C SER A 138 20.35 6.09 23.31
N SER A 139 21.46 5.52 23.81
CA SER A 139 22.82 6.08 23.77
C SER A 139 23.68 5.57 22.61
N ALA A 140 23.09 4.83 21.67
CA ALA A 140 23.78 4.30 20.49
C ALA A 140 23.18 4.91 19.22
N ALA A 141 24.00 5.57 18.39
CA ALA A 141 23.59 6.17 17.14
C ALA A 141 24.69 6.04 16.07
N LEU A 142 24.36 5.71 14.82
CA LEU A 142 25.38 5.78 13.76
C LEU A 142 25.69 7.25 13.42
N ILE A 143 24.66 8.06 13.24
CA ILE A 143 24.80 9.52 13.18
C ILE A 143 23.90 10.14 14.26
N LEU A 144 24.50 10.96 15.12
CA LEU A 144 23.78 11.82 16.06
C LEU A 144 23.95 13.28 15.64
N ILE A 145 22.84 13.96 15.35
CA ILE A 145 22.78 15.41 15.15
C ILE A 145 22.08 16.02 16.37
N ASN A 146 22.71 17.01 16.99
CA ASN A 146 22.15 17.77 18.12
C ASN A 146 21.87 19.22 17.73
N GLY A 147 21.11 19.95 18.58
CA GLY A 147 20.73 21.37 18.43
C GLY A 147 21.75 22.27 17.71
N GLY A 148 21.25 23.02 16.73
CA GLY A 148 22.03 23.85 15.80
C GLY A 148 22.72 23.07 14.67
N GLY A 149 22.48 21.76 14.59
CA GLY A 149 23.02 20.88 13.55
C GLY A 149 22.28 21.01 12.23
N ASP A 150 22.40 22.15 11.55
CA ASP A 150 21.54 22.49 10.42
C ASP A 150 22.15 22.17 9.05
N ASN A 151 21.30 22.03 8.03
CA ASN A 151 21.73 21.92 6.63
C ASN A 151 22.73 20.78 6.37
N ASN A 152 22.70 19.70 7.16
CA ASN A 152 23.58 18.56 6.92
C ASN A 152 22.94 17.62 5.90
N SER A 153 23.78 17.05 5.01
CA SER A 153 23.35 16.12 3.97
C SER A 153 23.94 14.74 4.24
N ILE A 154 23.05 13.75 4.35
CA ILE A 154 23.36 12.34 4.52
C ILE A 154 22.85 11.65 3.27
N THR A 155 23.74 11.35 2.32
CA THR A 155 23.33 10.88 0.98
C THR A 155 24.07 9.63 0.52
N GLU A 156 23.39 8.69 -0.12
CA GLU A 156 24.04 7.54 -0.78
C GLU A 156 24.91 6.68 0.16
N ASN A 157 24.62 6.66 1.47
CA ASN A 157 25.34 5.83 2.43
C ASN A 157 24.62 4.48 2.63
N LEU A 158 25.40 3.49 3.06
CA LEU A 158 24.89 2.23 3.59
C LEU A 158 24.95 2.25 5.12
N PHE A 159 23.80 2.19 5.77
CA PHE A 159 23.66 2.02 7.21
C PHE A 159 23.42 0.54 7.54
N VAL A 160 24.21 -0.01 8.47
CA VAL A 160 24.08 -1.42 8.90
C VAL A 160 24.02 -1.51 10.42
N ASN A 161 22.87 -1.98 10.92
CA ASN A 161 22.53 -2.12 12.34
C ASN A 161 22.60 -0.83 13.17
N GLY A 162 21.91 -0.77 14.30
CA GLY A 162 22.13 0.28 15.30
C GLY A 162 21.02 0.40 16.32
N GLY A 163 21.30 1.04 17.45
CA GLY A 163 20.22 1.51 18.32
C GLY A 163 19.34 2.52 17.58
N TYR A 164 20.01 3.55 17.06
CA TYR A 164 19.49 4.51 16.10
C TYR A 164 20.43 4.52 14.92
N GLN A 165 19.95 4.39 13.69
CA GLN A 165 20.84 4.57 12.53
C GLN A 165 21.08 6.07 12.34
N ILE A 166 20.02 6.88 12.24
CA ILE A 166 20.12 8.34 12.30
C ILE A 166 19.27 8.86 13.46
N LYS A 167 19.86 9.69 14.31
CA LYS A 167 19.20 10.35 15.43
C LYS A 167 19.43 11.85 15.37
N ILE A 168 18.35 12.63 15.26
CA ILE A 168 18.36 14.09 15.25
C ILE A 168 17.59 14.57 16.48
N ILE A 169 18.24 15.44 17.28
CA ILE A 169 17.68 15.96 18.53
C ILE A 169 17.94 17.46 18.61
N GLY A 170 16.96 18.26 18.23
CA GLY A 170 16.93 19.69 18.51
C GLY A 170 16.56 20.00 19.96
N MET A 171 16.53 21.28 20.28
CA MET A 171 16.09 21.81 21.57
C MET A 171 15.05 22.90 21.33
N ALA A 172 14.13 23.14 22.27
CA ALA A 172 13.08 24.15 22.08
C ALA A 172 13.61 25.57 21.83
N SER A 173 14.84 25.86 22.27
CA SER A 173 15.56 27.13 22.02
C SER A 173 16.45 27.10 20.77
N ASP A 174 16.65 25.93 20.17
CA ASP A 174 17.63 25.68 19.11
C ASP A 174 17.23 24.41 18.34
N TYR A 175 16.24 24.54 17.46
CA TYR A 175 15.79 23.47 16.58
C TYR A 175 16.93 23.07 15.65
N CYS A 176 16.95 21.81 15.23
CA CYS A 176 17.71 21.44 14.04
C CYS A 176 16.86 21.77 12.80
N ILE A 177 17.48 22.23 11.73
CA ILE A 177 16.77 22.74 10.55
C ILE A 177 17.39 22.21 9.24
N ASN A 178 16.53 21.80 8.31
CA ASN A 178 16.88 21.49 6.93
C ASN A 178 17.94 20.38 6.80
N ASN A 179 17.84 19.32 7.61
CA ASN A 179 18.65 18.14 7.40
C ASN A 179 18.07 17.27 6.28
N ASN A 180 18.94 16.69 5.47
CA ASN A 180 18.57 15.95 4.25
C ASN A 180 19.08 14.51 4.33
N ILE A 181 18.18 13.53 4.22
CA ILE A 181 18.48 12.09 4.24
C ILE A 181 18.04 11.53 2.89
N ILE A 182 18.96 11.35 1.95
CA ILE A 182 18.63 11.13 0.54
C ILE A 182 19.32 9.89 -0.03
N ARG A 183 18.59 9.03 -0.74
CA ARG A 183 19.16 7.87 -1.47
C ARG A 183 20.05 6.96 -0.63
N ASN A 184 19.83 6.87 0.69
CA ASN A 184 20.58 5.95 1.53
C ASN A 184 19.93 4.57 1.54
N VAL A 185 20.74 3.57 1.84
CA VAL A 185 20.30 2.19 2.07
C VAL A 185 20.46 1.87 3.56
N PHE A 186 19.40 1.40 4.20
CA PHE A 186 19.42 0.98 5.60
C PHE A 186 19.10 -0.50 5.68
N SER A 187 19.91 -1.24 6.44
CA SER A 187 19.78 -2.68 6.56
C SER A 187 20.11 -3.19 7.97
N GLY A 188 19.69 -4.43 8.23
CA GLY A 188 19.99 -5.15 9.47
C GLY A 188 18.94 -4.94 10.55
N THR A 189 19.37 -4.86 11.81
CA THR A 189 18.48 -4.67 12.96
C THR A 189 18.63 -3.28 13.54
N ALA A 190 17.51 -2.59 13.72
CA ALA A 190 17.48 -1.24 14.29
C ALA A 190 16.48 -1.12 15.45
N GLY A 191 16.77 -0.26 16.42
CA GLY A 191 15.71 0.33 17.24
C GLY A 191 14.92 1.32 16.41
N TYR A 192 15.60 2.32 15.86
CA TYR A 192 15.04 3.29 14.92
C TYR A 192 15.96 3.44 13.71
N SER A 193 15.42 3.39 12.50
CA SER A 193 16.20 3.75 11.31
C SER A 193 16.43 5.26 11.30
N ILE A 194 15.37 6.05 11.49
CA ILE A 194 15.43 7.50 11.57
C ILE A 194 14.59 7.97 12.75
N TYR A 195 15.20 8.73 13.66
CA TYR A 195 14.49 9.43 14.73
C TYR A 195 14.82 10.91 14.65
N ALA A 196 13.80 11.75 14.53
CA ALA A 196 13.93 13.20 14.56
C ALA A 196 13.04 13.77 15.67
N GLN A 197 13.63 14.63 16.50
CA GLN A 197 12.93 15.36 17.53
C GLN A 197 13.30 16.84 17.44
N LEU A 198 12.30 17.73 17.48
CA LEU A 198 12.51 19.18 17.39
C LEU A 198 13.36 19.55 16.15
N GLU A 199 12.98 18.99 15.01
CA GLU A 199 13.53 19.25 13.67
C GLU A 199 12.51 20.03 12.84
N GLN A 200 12.97 20.96 12.00
CA GLN A 200 12.16 21.66 11.01
C GLN A 200 12.70 21.45 9.60
N ASP A 201 11.81 21.41 8.61
CA ASP A 201 12.15 21.40 7.19
C ASP A 201 13.00 20.19 6.72
N ILE A 202 12.79 19.01 7.32
CA ILE A 202 13.52 17.77 6.99
C ILE A 202 13.03 17.11 5.71
N SER A 203 13.97 16.67 4.87
CA SER A 203 13.71 15.88 3.66
C SER A 203 14.27 14.46 3.79
N ILE A 204 13.41 13.47 3.55
CA ILE A 204 13.72 12.04 3.51
C ILE A 204 13.26 11.52 2.15
N SER A 205 14.17 11.42 1.18
CA SER A 205 13.81 11.16 -0.22
C SER A 205 14.63 10.04 -0.85
N GLY A 206 13.98 9.13 -1.58
CA GLY A 206 14.66 8.09 -2.36
C GLY A 206 15.39 7.02 -1.54
N ASN A 207 15.13 6.90 -0.23
CA ASN A 207 15.83 5.93 0.62
C ASN A 207 15.22 4.55 0.50
N ASN A 208 16.06 3.52 0.60
CA ASN A 208 15.64 2.13 0.75
C ASN A 208 15.91 1.67 2.18
N ILE A 209 14.85 1.51 2.97
CA ILE A 209 14.92 1.12 4.38
C ILE A 209 14.35 -0.29 4.53
N ASN A 210 15.23 -1.27 4.70
CA ASN A 210 14.87 -2.67 4.91
C ASN A 210 15.48 -3.17 6.23
N CYS A 211 14.76 -2.95 7.32
CA CYS A 211 15.24 -3.26 8.68
C CYS A 211 14.28 -4.16 9.44
N ASN A 212 14.83 -5.07 10.23
CA ASN A 212 14.08 -5.71 11.32
C ASN A 212 14.11 -4.81 12.54
N LEU A 213 12.94 -4.40 13.03
CA LEU A 213 12.84 -3.51 14.18
C LEU A 213 12.74 -4.29 15.49
N TYR A 214 13.31 -3.70 16.54
CA TYR A 214 13.10 -4.18 17.90
C TYR A 214 11.65 -3.94 18.35
N ASN A 215 11.14 -4.76 19.28
CA ASN A 215 9.77 -4.62 19.78
C ASN A 215 9.50 -3.21 20.32
N SER A 216 8.29 -2.69 20.09
CA SER A 216 7.88 -1.36 20.59
C SER A 216 8.74 -0.20 20.07
N SER A 217 9.25 -0.32 18.85
CA SER A 217 10.08 0.69 18.18
C SER A 217 9.45 1.19 16.88
N SER A 218 10.07 2.18 16.24
CA SER A 218 9.55 2.79 15.00
C SER A 218 10.62 2.83 13.92
N GLY A 219 10.25 2.61 12.66
CA GLY A 219 11.17 2.73 11.53
C GLY A 219 11.65 4.17 11.38
N ILE A 220 10.69 5.07 11.16
CA ILE A 220 10.87 6.53 11.13
C ILE A 220 9.97 7.14 12.20
N ARG A 221 10.53 7.99 13.06
CA ARG A 221 9.77 8.69 14.11
C ARG A 221 10.08 10.17 14.16
N PHE A 222 9.03 10.98 14.17
CA PHE A 222 9.06 12.42 14.36
C PHE A 222 8.41 12.79 15.69
N VAL A 223 9.06 13.66 16.47
CA VAL A 223 8.57 14.12 17.77
C VAL A 223 8.73 15.64 17.86
N ASN A 224 7.62 16.37 17.98
CA ASN A 224 7.62 17.84 18.04
C ASN A 224 8.35 18.47 16.83
N CYS A 225 8.19 17.87 15.65
CA CYS A 225 8.75 18.40 14.40
C CYS A 225 7.75 19.32 13.69
N GLY A 226 8.23 20.15 12.77
CA GLY A 226 7.36 21.05 12.02
C GLY A 226 8.00 21.56 10.73
N GLY A 227 7.42 22.60 10.16
CA GLY A 227 7.84 23.10 8.85
C GLY A 227 7.51 22.10 7.74
N LEU A 228 8.25 22.18 6.63
CA LEU A 228 8.08 21.28 5.50
C LEU A 228 8.75 19.93 5.79
N ILE A 229 8.00 18.99 6.38
CA ILE A 229 8.47 17.61 6.53
C ILE A 229 8.12 16.86 5.26
N TYR A 230 9.12 16.33 4.57
CA TYR A 230 8.97 15.76 3.24
C TYR A 230 9.49 14.32 3.19
N LEU A 231 8.59 13.36 2.94
CA LEU A 231 8.91 11.94 2.78
C LEU A 231 8.42 11.48 1.41
N GLU A 232 9.33 11.33 0.46
CA GLU A 232 8.97 10.92 -0.89
C GLU A 232 9.86 9.85 -1.51
N LYS A 233 9.28 9.07 -2.43
CA LYS A 233 10.02 8.10 -3.25
C LYS A 233 10.84 7.09 -2.43
N ASN A 234 10.47 6.86 -1.16
CA ASN A 234 11.15 5.91 -0.30
C ASN A 234 10.54 4.52 -0.46
N ILE A 235 11.40 3.50 -0.36
CA ILE A 235 11.01 2.11 -0.24
C ILE A 235 11.21 1.71 1.21
N LEU A 236 10.12 1.52 1.94
CA LEU A 236 10.09 1.21 3.37
C LEU A 236 9.59 -0.23 3.55
N CYS A 237 10.46 -1.12 3.98
CA CYS A 237 10.12 -2.51 4.29
C CYS A 237 10.56 -2.83 5.72
N PHE A 238 9.59 -3.13 6.59
CA PHE A 238 9.88 -3.44 7.99
C PHE A 238 9.22 -4.72 8.44
N GLY A 239 9.90 -5.42 9.37
CA GLY A 239 9.34 -6.53 10.13
C GLY A 239 9.56 -6.34 11.62
N GLY A 240 8.65 -6.85 12.44
CA GLY A 240 8.74 -6.74 13.90
C GLY A 240 7.39 -6.93 14.62
N THR A 241 7.38 -6.81 15.95
CA THR A 241 6.17 -6.93 16.76
C THR A 241 5.91 -5.65 17.53
N LEU A 242 4.67 -5.15 17.50
CA LEU A 242 4.26 -3.90 18.15
C LEU A 242 5.11 -2.71 17.67
N ILE A 243 5.25 -2.54 16.36
CA ILE A 243 6.10 -1.51 15.76
C ILE A 243 5.28 -0.50 14.94
N ASN A 244 5.85 0.68 14.74
CA ASN A 244 5.34 1.68 13.81
C ASN A 244 6.29 1.80 12.62
N ILE A 245 5.81 1.84 11.37
CA ILE A 245 6.70 2.09 10.23
C ILE A 245 7.08 3.58 10.20
N VAL A 246 6.08 4.45 10.26
CA VAL A 246 6.23 5.90 10.40
C VAL A 246 5.33 6.39 11.55
N GLU A 247 5.88 7.22 12.43
CA GLU A 247 5.12 7.83 13.52
C GLU A 247 5.36 9.34 13.55
N PHE A 248 4.27 10.09 13.53
CA PHE A 248 4.25 11.54 13.75
C PHE A 248 3.60 11.82 15.11
N ASN A 249 4.38 12.41 16.01
CA ASN A 249 3.96 12.75 17.36
C ASN A 249 4.19 14.24 17.62
N ASP A 250 3.12 14.99 17.90
CA ASP A 250 3.12 16.44 18.09
C ASP A 250 3.72 17.21 16.90
N CYS A 251 3.50 16.73 15.67
CA CYS A 251 4.08 17.32 14.45
C CYS A 251 3.08 18.21 13.72
N ASN A 252 3.41 19.46 13.47
CA ASN A 252 2.45 20.43 12.91
C ASN A 252 3.00 21.12 11.67
N GLY A 253 2.33 20.88 10.54
CA GLY A 253 2.53 21.63 9.31
C GLY A 253 1.71 22.92 9.29
N SER A 254 1.63 23.53 8.11
CA SER A 254 0.77 24.68 7.81
C SER A 254 0.24 24.56 6.39
N LEU A 255 -0.70 25.45 6.00
CA LEU A 255 -1.23 25.47 4.64
C LEU A 255 -0.14 25.67 3.57
N ILE A 256 0.91 26.44 3.87
CA ILE A 256 2.00 26.76 2.94
C ILE A 256 3.12 25.70 3.01
N ASN A 257 3.38 25.18 4.21
CA ASN A 257 4.39 24.14 4.46
C ASN A 257 3.72 22.94 5.17
N PRO A 258 2.96 22.10 4.44
CA PRO A 258 2.36 20.91 5.01
C PRO A 258 3.41 19.81 5.23
N ILE A 259 3.08 18.82 6.04
CA ILE A 259 3.79 17.54 6.09
C ILE A 259 3.34 16.73 4.86
N ILE A 260 4.28 16.23 4.06
CA ILE A 260 3.98 15.50 2.82
C ILE A 260 4.61 14.12 2.88
N PHE A 261 3.77 13.10 2.71
CA PHE A 261 4.13 11.70 2.56
C PHE A 261 3.61 11.20 1.21
N LYS A 262 4.47 11.08 0.20
CA LYS A 262 4.03 10.78 -1.18
C LYS A 262 4.94 9.85 -1.98
N ASN A 263 4.37 9.14 -2.97
CA ASN A 263 5.13 8.24 -3.87
C ASN A 263 6.01 7.23 -3.13
N ASN A 264 5.62 6.80 -1.93
CA ASN A 264 6.39 5.80 -1.20
C ASN A 264 5.83 4.41 -1.45
N PHE A 265 6.72 3.43 -1.52
CA PHE A 265 6.37 2.02 -1.36
C PHE A 265 6.55 1.66 0.11
N VAL A 266 5.50 1.18 0.75
CA VAL A 266 5.55 0.81 2.17
C VAL A 266 5.00 -0.59 2.37
N SER A 267 5.83 -1.48 2.88
CA SER A 267 5.48 -2.88 3.08
C SER A 267 5.83 -3.41 4.46
N ALA A 268 5.02 -4.36 4.92
CA ALA A 268 5.29 -5.19 6.08
C ALA A 268 5.13 -6.65 5.69
N THR A 269 6.20 -7.43 5.77
CA THR A 269 6.22 -8.83 5.28
C THR A 269 6.33 -9.87 6.38
N SER A 270 6.56 -9.46 7.62
CA SER A 270 6.60 -10.34 8.78
C SER A 270 6.32 -9.57 10.06
N GLY A 271 5.72 -10.25 11.04
CA GLY A 271 5.41 -9.66 12.34
C GLY A 271 3.92 -9.60 12.67
N SER A 272 3.58 -8.80 13.69
CA SER A 272 2.21 -8.60 14.17
C SER A 272 2.07 -7.27 14.90
N TYR A 273 0.86 -6.72 14.93
CA TYR A 273 0.58 -5.41 15.53
C TYR A 273 1.47 -4.30 14.96
N ILE A 274 1.61 -4.28 13.65
CA ILE A 274 2.34 -3.25 12.92
C ILE A 274 1.37 -2.13 12.58
N ARG A 275 1.78 -0.88 12.84
CA ARG A 275 1.06 0.31 12.38
C ARG A 275 1.87 0.97 11.28
N CYS A 276 1.30 1.20 10.10
CA CYS A 276 2.08 1.83 9.03
C CYS A 276 2.37 3.28 9.37
N ILE A 277 1.33 4.08 9.52
CA ILE A 277 1.42 5.51 9.82
C ILE A 277 0.60 5.76 11.07
N VAL A 278 1.24 6.30 12.09
CA VAL A 278 0.58 6.75 13.33
C VAL A 278 0.59 8.27 13.36
N LEU A 279 -0.60 8.86 13.52
CA LEU A 279 -0.79 10.30 13.65
C LEU A 279 -1.28 10.63 15.06
N TYR A 280 -0.49 11.37 15.83
CA TYR A 280 -0.81 11.78 17.20
C TYR A 280 -0.50 13.27 17.42
N ASN A 281 -1.53 14.08 17.65
CA ASN A 281 -1.46 15.55 17.74
C ASN A 281 -0.80 16.18 16.51
N VAL A 282 -1.35 15.88 15.33
CA VAL A 282 -0.75 16.22 14.04
C VAL A 282 -1.68 17.10 13.22
N SER A 283 -1.12 18.06 12.49
CA SER A 283 -1.90 18.92 11.59
C SER A 283 -1.24 19.17 10.23
N PHE A 284 -2.06 19.43 9.21
CA PHE A 284 -1.66 19.73 7.84
C PHE A 284 -0.78 18.64 7.22
N VAL A 285 -1.33 17.43 7.08
CA VAL A 285 -0.65 16.28 6.50
C VAL A 285 -1.30 15.88 5.19
N LYS A 286 -0.48 15.63 4.17
CA LYS A 286 -0.89 15.02 2.91
C LYS A 286 -0.25 13.64 2.78
N ILE A 287 -1.06 12.60 2.77
CA ILE A 287 -0.68 11.21 2.46
C ILE A 287 -1.23 10.93 1.07
N ILE A 288 -0.39 11.07 0.04
CA ILE A 288 -0.86 11.09 -1.35
C ILE A 288 -0.04 10.18 -2.27
N ASN A 289 -0.69 9.44 -3.17
CA ASN A 289 -0.01 8.62 -4.16
C ASN A 289 1.00 7.64 -3.55
N ASN A 290 0.68 6.99 -2.45
CA ASN A 290 1.52 5.94 -1.86
C ASN A 290 0.98 4.55 -2.17
N SER A 291 1.86 3.57 -2.23
CA SER A 291 1.51 2.14 -2.37
C SER A 291 1.85 1.42 -1.07
N PHE A 292 0.83 0.90 -0.39
CA PHE A 292 0.96 0.15 0.87
C PHE A 292 0.66 -1.33 0.63
N ASN A 293 1.52 -2.22 1.11
CA ASN A 293 1.27 -3.66 1.09
C ASN A 293 1.57 -4.31 2.43
N PHE A 294 0.52 -4.71 3.15
CA PHE A 294 0.68 -5.39 4.42
C PHE A 294 0.38 -6.88 4.27
N ASN A 295 1.36 -7.70 4.61
CA ASN A 295 1.27 -9.16 4.62
C ASN A 295 1.58 -9.67 6.04
N VAL A 296 0.76 -9.19 6.99
CA VAL A 296 0.90 -9.42 8.43
C VAL A 296 -0.47 -9.39 9.11
N TRP A 297 -0.55 -9.98 10.31
CA TRP A 297 -1.77 -10.11 11.10
C TRP A 297 -1.97 -8.93 12.08
N ASP A 298 -3.22 -8.66 12.44
CA ASP A 298 -3.61 -7.75 13.54
C ASP A 298 -2.97 -6.37 13.45
N SER A 299 -2.93 -5.79 12.25
CA SER A 299 -2.19 -4.57 11.93
C SER A 299 -3.11 -3.46 11.40
N TYR A 300 -2.64 -2.22 11.48
CA TYR A 300 -3.33 -1.03 10.98
C TYR A 300 -2.47 -0.35 9.93
N ILE A 301 -3.04 0.02 8.78
CA ILE A 301 -2.26 0.85 7.84
C ILE A 301 -2.17 2.26 8.41
N ILE A 302 -3.29 2.97 8.55
CA ILE A 302 -3.31 4.30 9.17
C ILE A 302 -3.97 4.23 10.55
N GLU A 303 -3.27 4.67 11.59
CA GLU A 303 -3.83 4.91 12.91
C GLU A 303 -4.02 6.42 13.12
N PHE A 304 -5.29 6.82 13.24
CA PHE A 304 -5.71 8.15 13.67
C PHE A 304 -5.85 8.15 15.18
N ALA A 305 -4.86 8.66 15.91
CA ALA A 305 -4.91 8.66 17.38
C ALA A 305 -5.81 9.79 17.91
N ILE A 306 -5.21 10.92 18.30
CA ILE A 306 -5.94 12.08 18.84
C ILE A 306 -5.36 13.39 18.33
N GLY A 307 -6.11 14.49 18.42
CA GLY A 307 -5.61 15.84 18.14
C GLY A 307 -5.27 16.09 16.67
N LEU A 308 -6.09 15.60 15.74
CA LEU A 308 -5.84 15.67 14.30
C LEU A 308 -6.58 16.82 13.65
N SER A 309 -5.95 17.51 12.70
CA SER A 309 -6.59 18.56 11.89
C SER A 309 -5.97 18.71 10.51
N ASN A 310 -6.79 18.89 9.47
CA ASN A 310 -6.34 19.02 8.07
C ASN A 310 -5.45 17.84 7.61
N ILE A 311 -6.01 16.63 7.61
CA ILE A 311 -5.37 15.40 7.14
C ILE A 311 -6.02 14.98 5.84
N ASP A 312 -5.22 14.86 4.78
CA ASP A 312 -5.67 14.53 3.43
C ASP A 312 -5.06 13.18 3.00
N LEU A 313 -5.91 12.24 2.58
CA LEU A 313 -5.55 10.91 2.09
C LEU A 313 -6.12 10.70 0.68
N PHE A 314 -5.30 10.88 -0.35
CA PHE A 314 -5.74 10.80 -1.75
C PHE A 314 -4.84 9.92 -2.60
N ASN A 315 -5.43 9.24 -3.58
CA ASN A 315 -4.70 8.47 -4.60
C ASN A 315 -3.78 7.39 -4.03
N ASN A 316 -4.01 6.89 -2.80
CA ASN A 316 -3.20 5.82 -2.22
C ASN A 316 -3.77 4.46 -2.59
N ILE A 317 -2.89 3.47 -2.72
CA ILE A 317 -3.29 2.06 -2.74
C ILE A 317 -3.05 1.47 -1.35
N PHE A 318 -4.11 1.02 -0.70
CA PHE A 318 -4.10 0.29 0.55
C PHE A 318 -4.36 -1.19 0.27
N ASN A 319 -3.30 -1.99 0.21
CA ASN A 319 -3.39 -3.44 0.02
C ASN A 319 -3.04 -4.19 1.30
N TRP A 320 -3.84 -5.20 1.63
CA TRP A 320 -3.54 -6.11 2.70
C TRP A 320 -4.10 -7.52 2.54
N THR A 321 -3.31 -8.52 2.92
CA THR A 321 -3.61 -9.93 2.57
C THR A 321 -4.11 -10.82 3.72
N HIS A 322 -4.02 -10.40 5.01
CA HIS A 322 -4.22 -11.34 6.14
C HIS A 322 -5.18 -10.90 7.28
N GLY A 323 -5.77 -9.71 7.27
CA GLY A 323 -6.76 -9.28 8.30
C GLY A 323 -6.24 -8.35 9.43
N GLY A 324 -7.11 -7.43 9.92
CA GLY A 324 -6.81 -6.19 10.71
C GLY A 324 -7.67 -4.98 10.25
N SER A 325 -7.15 -3.73 10.15
CA SER A 325 -7.91 -2.58 9.57
C SER A 325 -7.09 -1.64 8.66
N PHE A 326 -7.72 -1.03 7.65
CA PHE A 326 -7.07 0.01 6.84
C PHE A 326 -6.89 1.30 7.63
N TYR A 327 -7.97 1.79 8.22
CA TYR A 327 -7.97 2.91 9.16
C TYR A 327 -8.36 2.42 10.55
N ALA A 328 -7.73 2.98 11.57
CA ALA A 328 -8.02 2.66 12.96
C ALA A 328 -8.00 3.92 13.84
N SER A 329 -9.00 4.04 14.71
CA SER A 329 -9.08 5.06 15.75
C SER A 329 -9.83 4.51 16.97
N SER A 330 -9.32 4.79 18.17
CA SER A 330 -10.00 4.49 19.44
C SER A 330 -11.06 5.54 19.82
N ASN A 331 -11.20 6.59 19.02
CA ASN A 331 -12.23 7.63 19.16
C ASN A 331 -12.98 7.76 17.83
N SER A 332 -14.15 8.40 17.82
CA SER A 332 -14.81 8.74 16.56
C SER A 332 -13.91 9.62 15.69
N ILE A 333 -13.62 9.15 14.48
CA ILE A 333 -12.91 9.88 13.43
C ILE A 333 -13.72 11.13 13.06
N ASP A 334 -13.07 12.29 13.15
CA ASP A 334 -13.64 13.59 12.77
C ASP A 334 -13.43 13.85 11.28
N THR A 335 -14.45 13.55 10.48
CA THR A 335 -14.44 13.71 9.02
C THR A 335 -14.51 15.16 8.55
N SER A 336 -14.62 16.14 9.45
CA SER A 336 -14.39 17.55 9.13
C SER A 336 -12.91 17.93 9.09
N GLN A 337 -12.06 17.07 9.64
CA GLN A 337 -10.61 17.26 9.76
C GLN A 337 -9.81 16.24 8.95
N ILE A 338 -10.41 15.09 8.64
CA ILE A 338 -9.78 13.99 7.90
C ILE A 338 -10.59 13.77 6.62
N HIS A 339 -9.93 13.92 5.48
CA HIS A 339 -10.52 13.75 4.16
C HIS A 339 -9.82 12.61 3.42
N SER A 340 -10.59 11.62 2.98
CA SER A 340 -10.12 10.44 2.27
C SER A 340 -10.95 10.24 1.02
N ASP A 341 -10.33 10.21 -0.16
CA ASP A 341 -11.02 9.93 -1.43
C ASP A 341 -10.04 9.50 -2.55
N TYR A 342 -10.55 8.93 -3.65
CA TYR A 342 -9.74 8.45 -4.79
C TYR A 342 -8.66 7.41 -4.40
N ASN A 343 -8.87 6.67 -3.33
CA ASN A 343 -7.96 5.61 -2.89
C ASN A 343 -8.39 4.25 -3.44
N VAL A 344 -7.49 3.28 -3.42
CA VAL A 344 -7.79 1.87 -3.69
C VAL A 344 -7.68 1.09 -2.39
N PHE A 345 -8.69 0.27 -2.08
CA PHE A 345 -8.67 -0.63 -0.93
C PHE A 345 -8.77 -2.06 -1.40
N TYR A 346 -7.81 -2.90 -1.04
CA TYR A 346 -7.82 -4.31 -1.41
C TYR A 346 -7.50 -5.22 -0.24
N SER A 347 -8.38 -6.21 -0.03
CA SER A 347 -8.17 -7.27 0.95
C SER A 347 -8.59 -8.61 0.37
N SER A 348 -7.79 -9.66 0.58
CA SER A 348 -8.23 -11.05 0.34
C SER A 348 -9.17 -11.57 1.42
N GLY A 349 -9.39 -10.81 2.49
CA GLY A 349 -10.47 -11.00 3.46
C GLY A 349 -11.41 -9.79 3.48
N ASN A 350 -12.13 -9.58 4.58
CA ASN A 350 -13.03 -8.42 4.69
C ASN A 350 -12.22 -7.11 4.78
N ILE A 351 -12.65 -6.11 4.01
CA ILE A 351 -12.23 -4.72 4.19
C ILE A 351 -12.82 -4.19 5.50
N LYS A 352 -11.97 -3.61 6.36
CA LYS A 352 -12.36 -3.14 7.69
C LYS A 352 -11.78 -1.77 8.00
N PHE A 353 -12.63 -0.94 8.60
CA PHE A 353 -12.29 0.34 9.23
C PHE A 353 -12.65 0.23 10.71
N LEU A 354 -11.74 0.61 11.60
CA LEU A 354 -11.98 0.63 13.04
C LEU A 354 -12.19 2.07 13.50
N ASP A 355 -13.37 2.36 14.04
CA ASP A 355 -13.76 3.69 14.50
C ASP A 355 -14.53 3.60 15.82
N ASP A 356 -14.03 4.29 16.85
CA ASP A 356 -14.61 4.24 18.20
C ASP A 356 -14.80 2.79 18.70
N ASP A 357 -13.76 1.96 18.52
CA ASP A 357 -13.75 0.51 18.80
C ASP A 357 -14.80 -0.33 18.04
N ASN A 358 -15.44 0.23 17.01
CA ASN A 358 -16.39 -0.48 16.16
C ASN A 358 -15.81 -0.73 14.76
N TYR A 359 -15.96 -1.96 14.27
CA TYR A 359 -15.58 -2.30 12.90
C TYR A 359 -16.70 -1.94 11.92
N MET A 360 -16.32 -1.31 10.82
CA MET A 360 -17.17 -1.01 9.67
C MET A 360 -16.63 -1.69 8.42
N THR A 361 -17.54 -2.15 7.58
CA THR A 361 -17.28 -2.50 6.17
C THR A 361 -16.98 -1.24 5.35
N PHE A 362 -16.55 -1.42 4.10
CA PHE A 362 -16.34 -0.29 3.19
C PHE A 362 -17.63 0.48 2.88
N ASP A 363 -18.74 -0.22 2.65
CA ASP A 363 -20.02 0.43 2.37
C ASP A 363 -20.54 1.24 3.57
N GLU A 364 -20.38 0.70 4.79
CA GLU A 364 -20.69 1.43 6.01
C GLU A 364 -19.79 2.65 6.21
N TRP A 365 -18.48 2.52 5.96
CA TRP A 365 -17.55 3.64 5.99
C TRP A 365 -17.99 4.75 5.03
N ARG A 366 -18.23 4.41 3.75
CA ARG A 366 -18.68 5.39 2.75
C ARG A 366 -19.99 6.06 3.14
N PHE A 367 -20.99 5.28 3.54
CA PHE A 367 -22.33 5.79 3.84
C PHE A 367 -22.37 6.62 5.13
N LEU A 368 -21.78 6.12 6.23
CA LEU A 368 -21.86 6.76 7.55
C LEU A 368 -20.87 7.91 7.71
N LYS A 369 -19.69 7.82 7.09
CA LYS A 369 -18.63 8.83 7.21
C LYS A 369 -18.59 9.81 6.04
N GLY A 370 -19.23 9.47 4.92
CA GLY A 370 -19.27 10.32 3.73
C GLY A 370 -17.89 10.48 3.06
N GLN A 371 -16.99 9.53 3.27
CA GLN A 371 -15.62 9.51 2.72
C GLN A 371 -15.51 8.47 1.60
N ASP A 372 -14.44 8.54 0.81
CA ASP A 372 -14.06 7.52 -0.18
C ASP A 372 -15.15 7.22 -1.23
N ASN A 373 -15.84 8.27 -1.69
CA ASN A 373 -16.93 8.13 -2.66
C ASN A 373 -16.45 7.81 -4.09
N ASN A 374 -15.23 8.21 -4.43
CA ASN A 374 -14.56 7.93 -5.70
C ASN A 374 -13.47 6.87 -5.54
N SER A 375 -13.33 6.28 -4.35
CA SER A 375 -12.37 5.21 -4.09
C SER A 375 -12.87 3.85 -4.63
N LEU A 376 -11.92 2.97 -4.96
CA LEU A 376 -12.16 1.69 -5.61
C LEU A 376 -11.82 0.52 -4.69
N ILE A 377 -12.51 -0.62 -4.89
CA ILE A 377 -12.13 -1.90 -4.29
C ILE A 377 -11.62 -2.80 -5.41
N THR A 378 -10.31 -2.95 -5.51
CA THR A 378 -9.69 -3.72 -6.61
C THR A 378 -8.26 -4.11 -6.26
N ASN A 379 -7.80 -5.26 -6.77
CA ASN A 379 -6.44 -5.74 -6.56
C ASN A 379 -5.45 -4.88 -7.36
N PRO A 380 -4.39 -4.33 -6.74
CA PRO A 380 -3.38 -3.55 -7.48
C PRO A 380 -2.39 -4.41 -8.26
N PHE A 381 -2.47 -5.74 -8.17
CA PHE A 381 -1.60 -6.69 -8.89
C PHE A 381 -0.10 -6.37 -8.76
N TYR A 382 0.36 -6.09 -7.54
CA TYR A 382 1.78 -5.82 -7.31
C TYR A 382 2.68 -6.96 -7.79
N ILE A 383 3.87 -6.63 -8.31
CA ILE A 383 4.88 -7.60 -8.76
C ILE A 383 5.25 -8.58 -7.63
N SER A 384 5.42 -8.09 -6.40
CA SER A 384 5.65 -8.95 -5.23
C SER A 384 5.24 -8.28 -3.91
N ASN A 385 5.50 -8.94 -2.78
CA ASN A 385 5.18 -8.37 -1.47
C ASN A 385 6.02 -7.14 -1.07
N THR A 386 7.18 -6.95 -1.71
CA THR A 386 8.12 -5.85 -1.40
C THR A 386 8.41 -4.96 -2.61
N ASP A 387 8.00 -5.41 -3.78
CA ASP A 387 8.09 -4.69 -5.04
C ASP A 387 6.66 -4.31 -5.44
N LEU A 388 6.30 -3.05 -5.17
CA LEU A 388 4.92 -2.56 -5.25
C LEU A 388 4.65 -1.81 -6.56
N HIS A 389 5.48 -2.02 -7.59
CA HIS A 389 5.08 -1.64 -8.94
C HIS A 389 3.85 -2.46 -9.33
N VAL A 390 2.96 -1.81 -10.06
CA VAL A 390 1.68 -2.35 -10.49
C VAL A 390 1.88 -3.16 -11.76
N ASN A 391 1.37 -4.38 -11.79
CA ASN A 391 1.40 -5.23 -12.98
C ASN A 391 -0.01 -5.38 -13.56
N ASN A 392 -0.33 -4.56 -14.56
CA ASN A 392 -1.55 -4.68 -15.36
C ASN A 392 -2.88 -4.47 -14.58
N ALA A 393 -2.92 -3.54 -13.63
CA ALA A 393 -4.16 -3.22 -12.91
C ALA A 393 -5.01 -2.18 -13.66
N ILE A 394 -5.77 -2.63 -14.67
CA ILE A 394 -6.53 -1.72 -15.54
C ILE A 394 -7.55 -0.84 -14.78
N GLU A 395 -8.11 -1.35 -13.68
CA GLU A 395 -9.11 -0.64 -12.87
C GLU A 395 -8.62 0.65 -12.22
N ILE A 396 -7.32 0.76 -11.96
CA ILE A 396 -6.74 1.91 -11.25
C ILE A 396 -6.02 2.87 -12.21
N MET A 397 -5.83 2.44 -13.46
CA MET A 397 -5.14 3.21 -14.49
C MET A 397 -5.96 4.45 -14.87
N GLY A 398 -5.35 5.62 -14.78
CA GLY A 398 -5.97 6.91 -15.09
C GLY A 398 -7.12 7.33 -14.18
N LYS A 399 -7.22 6.75 -12.98
CA LYS A 399 -8.32 7.01 -12.03
C LYS A 399 -7.97 7.93 -10.87
N ALA A 400 -6.71 8.33 -10.73
CA ALA A 400 -6.33 9.24 -9.65
C ALA A 400 -6.88 10.66 -9.87
N LEU A 401 -7.12 11.35 -8.76
CA LEU A 401 -7.35 12.78 -8.76
C LEU A 401 -6.06 13.50 -9.21
N PRO A 402 -6.06 14.32 -10.27
CA PRO A 402 -4.86 15.05 -10.67
C PRO A 402 -4.42 16.06 -9.58
N ILE A 403 -3.20 15.88 -9.05
CA ILE A 403 -2.58 16.77 -8.06
C ILE A 403 -1.32 17.35 -8.68
N ILE A 404 -1.33 18.66 -8.98
CA ILE A 404 -0.25 19.33 -9.74
C ILE A 404 1.12 19.24 -9.06
N GLU A 405 1.16 19.14 -7.73
CA GLU A 405 2.39 19.00 -6.94
C GLU A 405 2.97 17.57 -6.93
N VAL A 406 2.30 16.60 -7.56
CA VAL A 406 2.75 15.21 -7.74
C VAL A 406 2.86 14.93 -9.24
N ASN A 407 3.92 15.42 -9.86
CA ASN A 407 4.13 15.36 -11.31
C ASN A 407 5.00 14.18 -11.77
N GLU A 408 5.62 13.47 -10.84
CA GLU A 408 6.41 12.27 -11.08
C GLU A 408 5.94 11.18 -10.10
N ASP A 409 6.25 9.93 -10.41
CA ASP A 409 6.02 8.77 -9.56
C ASP A 409 7.28 8.41 -8.73
N ILE A 410 7.36 7.18 -8.23
CA ILE A 410 8.48 6.68 -7.43
C ILE A 410 9.77 6.50 -8.23
N ASP A 411 9.69 6.11 -9.50
CA ASP A 411 10.85 5.89 -10.39
C ASP A 411 11.29 7.18 -11.10
N GLY A 412 10.45 8.22 -11.04
CA GLY A 412 10.70 9.49 -11.71
C GLY A 412 10.04 9.60 -13.07
N ASP A 413 9.14 8.67 -13.42
CA ASP A 413 8.33 8.76 -14.62
C ASP A 413 7.26 9.83 -14.43
N LEU A 414 6.97 10.55 -15.52
CA LEU A 414 6.03 11.67 -15.51
C LEU A 414 4.60 11.14 -15.45
N ARG A 415 3.81 11.70 -14.53
CA ARG A 415 2.38 11.39 -14.44
C ARG A 415 1.57 12.06 -15.55
N ASP A 416 0.52 11.39 -16.02
CA ASP A 416 -0.42 12.04 -16.94
C ASP A 416 -1.13 13.19 -16.20
N VAL A 417 -1.13 14.37 -16.81
CA VAL A 417 -1.62 15.60 -16.17
C VAL A 417 -3.15 15.63 -16.00
N PHE A 418 -3.89 14.75 -16.67
CA PHE A 418 -5.35 14.66 -16.62
C PHE A 418 -5.86 13.31 -16.10
N HIS A 419 -5.11 12.24 -16.31
CA HIS A 419 -5.48 10.88 -15.96
C HIS A 419 -4.30 10.15 -15.30
N PRO A 420 -3.81 10.59 -14.14
CA PRO A 420 -2.76 9.87 -13.44
C PRO A 420 -3.26 8.55 -12.86
N ASP A 421 -2.33 7.64 -12.56
CA ASP A 421 -2.64 6.36 -11.93
C ASP A 421 -2.76 6.50 -10.40
N ILE A 422 -3.64 5.71 -9.79
CA ILE A 422 -3.72 5.63 -8.32
C ILE A 422 -2.48 4.86 -7.81
N GLY A 423 -1.84 5.36 -6.76
CA GLY A 423 -0.66 4.75 -6.15
C GLY A 423 0.64 5.48 -6.46
N ALA A 424 1.75 4.88 -6.03
CA ALA A 424 3.09 5.45 -6.14
C ALA A 424 3.79 5.21 -7.49
N ASP A 425 3.20 4.40 -8.36
CA ASP A 425 3.74 3.93 -9.64
C ASP A 425 2.82 4.39 -10.78
N GLU A 426 3.39 4.94 -11.85
CA GLU A 426 2.68 5.27 -13.08
C GLU A 426 3.03 4.20 -14.13
N PHE A 427 2.05 3.40 -14.58
CA PHE A 427 2.33 2.16 -15.29
C PHE A 427 1.65 2.07 -16.65
N GLU A 428 2.24 1.27 -17.54
CA GLU A 428 1.62 0.90 -18.82
C GLU A 428 1.20 -0.57 -18.81
N ILE A 429 0.17 -0.90 -19.60
CA ILE A 429 -0.25 -2.28 -19.77
C ILE A 429 0.80 -3.07 -20.57
N ASN A 430 1.37 -4.08 -19.93
CA ASN A 430 2.17 -5.10 -20.58
C ASN A 430 1.27 -6.22 -21.12
N TYR A 431 0.85 -6.08 -22.38
CA TYR A 431 0.00 -7.06 -23.07
C TYR A 431 0.60 -8.48 -23.13
N ALA A 432 1.93 -8.63 -23.04
CA ALA A 432 2.56 -9.95 -23.06
C ALA A 432 2.30 -10.75 -21.78
N THR A 433 1.92 -10.09 -20.69
CA THR A 433 1.58 -10.69 -19.39
C THR A 433 0.14 -10.40 -18.98
N PHE A 434 -0.67 -9.79 -19.86
CA PHE A 434 -2.06 -9.41 -19.61
C PHE A 434 -2.98 -10.60 -19.86
N HIS A 435 -3.52 -11.16 -18.77
CA HIS A 435 -4.43 -12.30 -18.76
C HIS A 435 -5.87 -11.79 -18.60
N ASP A 436 -6.74 -12.05 -19.57
CA ASP A 436 -8.14 -11.61 -19.52
C ASP A 436 -9.01 -12.61 -20.28
N ILE A 437 -9.81 -13.37 -19.53
CA ILE A 437 -10.91 -14.18 -20.06
C ILE A 437 -12.22 -13.47 -19.73
N GLU A 438 -13.09 -13.29 -20.71
CA GLU A 438 -14.34 -12.54 -20.54
C GLU A 438 -15.55 -13.47 -20.64
N LEU A 439 -16.50 -13.36 -19.71
CA LEU A 439 -17.80 -14.03 -19.76
C LEU A 439 -18.78 -13.18 -20.56
N ILE A 440 -18.92 -13.49 -21.85
CA ILE A 440 -19.70 -12.63 -22.75
C ILE A 440 -21.19 -12.95 -22.81
N GLU A 441 -21.60 -14.18 -22.49
CA GLU A 441 -23.01 -14.59 -22.60
C GLU A 441 -23.34 -15.88 -21.83
N ILE A 442 -24.54 -15.94 -21.24
CA ILE A 442 -25.17 -17.18 -20.79
C ILE A 442 -26.05 -17.71 -21.94
N LEU A 443 -25.62 -18.80 -22.57
CA LEU A 443 -26.31 -19.39 -23.72
C LEU A 443 -27.49 -20.26 -23.30
N TYR A 444 -27.30 -21.07 -22.26
CA TYR A 444 -28.36 -21.88 -21.68
C TYR A 444 -28.29 -21.80 -20.14
N PRO A 445 -29.42 -21.49 -19.48
CA PRO A 445 -30.77 -21.35 -20.04
C PRO A 445 -30.96 -20.13 -20.95
N ASP A 446 -31.57 -20.33 -22.13
CA ASP A 446 -31.97 -19.24 -23.01
C ASP A 446 -33.34 -18.75 -22.56
N THR A 447 -33.40 -17.53 -22.03
CA THR A 447 -34.63 -16.93 -21.50
C THR A 447 -35.70 -16.69 -22.57
N ASN A 448 -35.34 -16.79 -23.86
CA ASN A 448 -36.24 -16.68 -25.01
C ASN A 448 -36.78 -18.03 -25.50
N ILE A 449 -36.24 -19.17 -25.04
CA ILE A 449 -36.66 -20.51 -25.49
C ILE A 449 -37.48 -21.23 -24.41
N TYR A 450 -38.66 -21.71 -24.82
CA TYR A 450 -39.72 -22.25 -23.95
C TYR A 450 -39.75 -23.78 -23.84
N LEU A 451 -38.62 -24.44 -24.13
CA LEU A 451 -38.50 -25.90 -24.03
C LEU A 451 -37.47 -26.24 -22.95
N PRO A 452 -37.63 -27.37 -22.25
CA PRO A 452 -36.57 -27.88 -21.40
C PRO A 452 -35.35 -28.15 -22.29
N ILE A 453 -34.26 -27.44 -22.02
CA ILE A 453 -32.98 -27.69 -22.66
C ILE A 453 -32.12 -28.32 -21.60
N ASP A 454 -31.72 -29.56 -21.80
CA ASP A 454 -31.07 -30.36 -20.78
C ASP A 454 -29.57 -30.02 -20.64
N SER A 455 -29.18 -28.74 -20.67
CA SER A 455 -27.78 -28.34 -20.49
C SER A 455 -27.60 -26.91 -20.02
N ILE A 456 -26.53 -26.67 -19.27
CA ILE A 456 -26.04 -25.33 -18.90
C ILE A 456 -24.85 -24.97 -19.78
N LYS A 457 -24.91 -23.83 -20.46
CA LYS A 457 -23.83 -23.38 -21.35
C LYS A 457 -23.58 -21.89 -21.24
N ILE A 458 -22.31 -21.53 -21.25
CA ILE A 458 -21.83 -20.15 -21.28
C ILE A 458 -20.93 -19.94 -22.50
N ARG A 459 -20.77 -18.69 -22.90
CA ARG A 459 -19.82 -18.28 -23.93
C ARG A 459 -18.77 -17.38 -23.30
N VAL A 460 -17.51 -17.71 -23.54
CA VAL A 460 -16.36 -16.95 -23.05
C VAL A 460 -15.50 -16.48 -24.22
N LYS A 461 -14.72 -15.42 -24.00
CA LYS A 461 -13.83 -14.81 -24.99
C LYS A 461 -12.42 -14.65 -24.40
N ASN A 462 -11.40 -14.88 -25.21
CA ASN A 462 -10.02 -14.59 -24.84
C ASN A 462 -9.66 -13.16 -25.27
N ASN A 463 -9.39 -12.26 -24.32
CA ASN A 463 -8.95 -10.89 -24.58
C ASN A 463 -7.43 -10.72 -24.51
N SER A 464 -6.69 -11.75 -24.10
CA SER A 464 -5.23 -11.79 -24.15
C SER A 464 -4.70 -11.90 -25.59
N ILE A 465 -3.40 -11.57 -25.76
CA ILE A 465 -2.69 -11.70 -27.05
C ILE A 465 -2.05 -13.09 -27.27
N PHE A 466 -2.26 -14.03 -26.35
CA PHE A 466 -1.78 -15.40 -26.41
C PHE A 466 -2.92 -16.38 -26.15
N ASP A 467 -2.71 -17.66 -26.49
CA ASP A 467 -3.70 -18.71 -26.29
C ASP A 467 -4.01 -18.93 -24.79
N ILE A 468 -5.30 -19.05 -24.46
CA ILE A 468 -5.76 -19.56 -23.17
C ILE A 468 -6.08 -21.04 -23.36
N ASP A 469 -5.38 -21.93 -22.65
CA ASP A 469 -5.52 -23.39 -22.69
C ASP A 469 -6.43 -23.94 -21.59
N SER A 470 -6.57 -23.19 -20.49
CA SER A 470 -7.46 -23.54 -19.38
C SER A 470 -7.91 -22.33 -18.59
N PHE A 471 -9.05 -22.43 -17.90
CA PHE A 471 -9.55 -21.45 -16.93
C PHE A 471 -10.47 -22.16 -15.94
N ASN A 472 -10.88 -21.49 -14.88
CA ASN A 472 -11.83 -22.02 -13.90
C ASN A 472 -13.23 -21.46 -14.17
N VAL A 473 -14.25 -22.28 -13.90
CA VAL A 473 -15.66 -21.87 -13.94
C VAL A 473 -16.31 -22.27 -12.63
N LYS A 474 -17.07 -21.34 -12.07
CA LYS A 474 -17.97 -21.54 -10.95
C LYS A 474 -19.39 -21.32 -11.42
N PHE A 475 -20.30 -22.16 -10.97
CA PHE A 475 -21.73 -22.02 -11.23
C PHE A 475 -22.51 -22.23 -9.93
N LEU A 476 -23.31 -21.24 -9.56
CA LEU A 476 -24.19 -21.26 -8.40
C LEU A 476 -25.65 -21.25 -8.86
N LEU A 477 -26.47 -22.00 -8.13
CA LEU A 477 -27.93 -22.00 -8.27
C LEU A 477 -28.53 -21.54 -6.95
N PHE A 478 -29.21 -20.39 -6.92
CA PHE A 478 -29.71 -19.77 -5.67
C PHE A 478 -28.61 -19.61 -4.61
N ASP A 479 -27.47 -19.04 -4.99
CA ASP A 479 -26.26 -18.91 -4.17
C ASP A 479 -25.68 -20.25 -3.65
N LEU A 480 -26.20 -21.39 -4.11
CA LEU A 480 -25.69 -22.72 -3.78
C LEU A 480 -24.78 -23.22 -4.90
N LEU A 481 -23.51 -23.41 -4.58
CA LEU A 481 -22.50 -23.93 -5.50
C LEU A 481 -22.93 -25.28 -6.12
N GLN A 482 -23.01 -25.33 -7.45
CA GLN A 482 -23.33 -26.53 -8.23
C GLN A 482 -22.10 -27.09 -8.95
N TYR A 483 -21.24 -26.22 -9.45
CA TYR A 483 -20.01 -26.59 -10.15
C TYR A 483 -18.88 -25.63 -9.77
N ASP A 484 -17.69 -26.19 -9.56
CA ASP A 484 -16.42 -25.49 -9.38
C ASP A 484 -15.33 -26.38 -9.97
N GLY A 485 -14.73 -25.94 -11.08
CA GLY A 485 -13.77 -26.76 -11.78
C GLY A 485 -13.03 -26.05 -12.89
N SER A 486 -11.93 -26.68 -13.31
CA SER A 486 -11.12 -26.20 -14.42
C SER A 486 -11.64 -26.75 -15.75
N VAL A 487 -11.81 -25.84 -16.72
CA VAL A 487 -12.14 -26.12 -18.11
C VAL A 487 -10.86 -26.11 -18.91
N ILE A 488 -10.56 -27.21 -19.60
CA ILE A 488 -9.41 -27.32 -20.52
C ILE A 488 -9.92 -27.09 -21.94
N LYS A 489 -9.62 -25.91 -22.49
CA LYS A 489 -10.06 -25.48 -23.81
C LYS A 489 -9.05 -24.46 -24.34
N ASN A 490 -8.45 -24.76 -25.49
CA ASN A 490 -7.61 -23.80 -26.20
C ASN A 490 -8.51 -22.76 -26.90
N ILE A 491 -8.28 -21.48 -26.59
CA ILE A 491 -8.97 -20.32 -27.13
C ILE A 491 -7.90 -19.37 -27.67
N HIS A 492 -7.88 -19.16 -28.98
CA HIS A 492 -6.92 -18.23 -29.60
C HIS A 492 -7.24 -16.76 -29.23
N PRO A 493 -6.26 -15.84 -29.34
CA PRO A 493 -6.46 -14.42 -29.10
C PRO A 493 -7.67 -13.85 -29.86
N GLY A 494 -8.60 -13.24 -29.13
CA GLY A 494 -9.82 -12.64 -29.69
C GLY A 494 -10.94 -13.64 -30.04
N ASP A 495 -10.70 -14.94 -29.97
CA ASP A 495 -11.71 -15.96 -30.26
C ASP A 495 -12.68 -16.14 -29.08
N THR A 496 -13.85 -16.71 -29.40
CA THR A 496 -14.87 -17.07 -28.43
C THR A 496 -15.12 -18.57 -28.44
N VAL A 497 -15.51 -19.13 -27.30
CA VAL A 497 -15.84 -20.56 -27.20
C VAL A 497 -17.05 -20.78 -26.31
N THR A 498 -17.83 -21.81 -26.64
CA THR A 498 -18.91 -22.30 -25.77
C THR A 498 -18.37 -23.35 -24.81
N VAL A 499 -18.66 -23.14 -23.52
CA VAL A 499 -18.42 -24.08 -22.43
C VAL A 499 -19.74 -24.79 -22.13
N ASP A 500 -19.70 -26.11 -22.10
CA ASP A 500 -20.85 -26.96 -21.74
C ASP A 500 -20.59 -27.54 -20.36
N LEU A 501 -21.37 -27.09 -19.36
CA LEU A 501 -21.26 -27.54 -17.97
C LEU A 501 -22.07 -28.82 -17.72
N GLY A 502 -22.69 -29.38 -18.77
CA GLY A 502 -23.43 -30.62 -18.70
C GLY A 502 -24.92 -30.43 -18.39
N PRO A 503 -25.63 -31.54 -18.15
CA PRO A 503 -27.07 -31.53 -18.09
C PRO A 503 -27.65 -30.91 -16.83
N PHE A 504 -28.85 -30.34 -16.96
CA PHE A 504 -29.60 -29.76 -15.85
C PHE A 504 -31.08 -30.16 -15.93
N ASP A 505 -31.60 -30.70 -14.84
CA ASP A 505 -32.96 -31.23 -14.75
C ASP A 505 -33.95 -30.12 -14.34
N TYR A 506 -34.57 -29.47 -15.33
CA TYR A 506 -35.57 -28.44 -15.09
C TYR A 506 -36.89 -29.05 -14.59
N ILE A 507 -37.35 -28.58 -13.42
CA ILE A 507 -38.62 -28.91 -12.80
C ILE A 507 -39.67 -27.93 -13.32
N LYS A 508 -40.76 -28.47 -13.89
CA LYS A 508 -41.88 -27.66 -14.39
C LYS A 508 -42.38 -26.70 -13.32
N ASN A 509 -42.69 -25.48 -13.75
CA ASN A 509 -43.21 -24.39 -12.94
C ASN A 509 -42.28 -24.00 -11.79
N THR A 510 -40.97 -24.08 -12.04
CA THR A 510 -39.93 -23.68 -11.08
C THR A 510 -39.12 -22.54 -11.66
N TYR A 511 -38.94 -21.52 -10.83
CA TYR A 511 -38.03 -20.41 -11.05
C TYR A 511 -36.62 -20.83 -10.64
N TYR A 512 -35.61 -20.25 -11.28
CA TYR A 512 -34.20 -20.55 -11.08
C TYR A 512 -33.39 -19.26 -11.18
N GLU A 513 -32.39 -19.11 -10.32
CA GLU A 513 -31.37 -18.05 -10.37
C GLU A 513 -30.02 -18.71 -10.58
N PHE A 514 -29.32 -18.31 -11.65
CA PHE A 514 -28.02 -18.82 -12.05
C PHE A 514 -27.01 -17.70 -11.95
N GLU A 515 -25.85 -18.03 -11.39
CA GLU A 515 -24.70 -17.15 -11.33
C GLU A 515 -23.49 -17.90 -11.85
N PHE A 516 -22.72 -17.26 -12.72
CA PHE A 516 -21.51 -17.82 -13.31
C PHE A 516 -20.34 -16.87 -13.04
N GLU A 517 -19.22 -17.46 -12.65
CA GLU A 517 -17.95 -16.77 -12.46
C GLU A 517 -16.89 -17.53 -13.26
N ILE A 518 -16.05 -16.83 -14.01
CA ILE A 518 -14.87 -17.40 -14.64
C ILE A 518 -13.61 -16.79 -14.04
N SER A 519 -12.51 -17.53 -14.01
CA SER A 519 -11.27 -17.00 -13.43
C SER A 519 -10.05 -17.80 -13.85
N ASN A 520 -8.88 -17.31 -13.46
CA ASN A 520 -7.61 -18.04 -13.54
C ASN A 520 -7.21 -18.54 -14.95
N PRO A 521 -7.28 -17.72 -16.01
CA PRO A 521 -6.81 -18.11 -17.35
C PRO A 521 -5.35 -18.57 -17.33
N ASN A 522 -5.08 -19.76 -17.85
CA ASN A 522 -3.80 -20.49 -17.76
C ASN A 522 -3.25 -20.65 -16.34
N GLY A 523 -4.12 -20.61 -15.32
CA GLY A 523 -3.72 -20.64 -13.91
C GLY A 523 -3.14 -19.33 -13.39
N ASN A 524 -3.19 -18.24 -14.16
CA ASN A 524 -2.78 -16.90 -13.75
C ASN A 524 -3.99 -16.06 -13.37
N ILE A 525 -3.79 -15.08 -12.49
CA ILE A 525 -4.85 -14.18 -12.09
C ILE A 525 -5.35 -13.39 -13.31
N ASP A 526 -6.67 -13.22 -13.39
CA ASP A 526 -7.30 -12.38 -14.41
C ASP A 526 -7.10 -10.89 -14.09
N ASN A 527 -6.61 -10.12 -15.06
CA ASN A 527 -6.28 -8.71 -14.92
C ASN A 527 -7.49 -7.78 -15.04
N TYR A 528 -8.64 -8.25 -15.57
CA TYR A 528 -9.87 -7.47 -15.68
C TYR A 528 -11.09 -8.23 -15.16
N PHE A 529 -11.22 -8.33 -13.85
CA PHE A 529 -12.25 -9.19 -13.23
C PHE A 529 -13.70 -8.70 -13.37
N GLU A 530 -13.97 -7.44 -13.73
CA GLU A 530 -15.36 -6.96 -13.85
C GLU A 530 -16.15 -7.69 -14.95
N ASN A 531 -15.45 -8.34 -15.88
CA ASN A 531 -16.05 -9.03 -17.02
C ASN A 531 -16.17 -10.56 -16.79
N ASN A 532 -15.89 -11.03 -15.57
CA ASN A 532 -15.84 -12.46 -15.23
C ASN A 532 -17.15 -13.03 -14.70
N GLU A 533 -18.08 -12.18 -14.30
CA GLU A 533 -19.30 -12.58 -13.62
C GLU A 533 -20.55 -12.23 -14.44
N MET A 534 -21.51 -13.13 -14.46
CA MET A 534 -22.82 -12.90 -15.07
C MET A 534 -23.88 -13.72 -14.36
N ASP A 535 -24.99 -13.07 -14.02
CA ASP A 535 -26.18 -13.68 -13.46
C ASP A 535 -27.32 -13.72 -14.49
N THR A 536 -28.18 -14.72 -14.35
CA THR A 536 -29.46 -14.76 -15.06
C THR A 536 -30.49 -15.52 -14.26
N TRP A 537 -31.74 -15.38 -14.66
CA TRP A 537 -32.84 -16.15 -14.10
C TRP A 537 -33.63 -16.82 -15.20
N TYR A 538 -34.16 -18.01 -14.91
CA TYR A 538 -35.00 -18.76 -15.84
C TYR A 538 -36.25 -19.24 -15.12
N TYR A 539 -37.40 -19.09 -15.76
CA TYR A 539 -38.63 -19.67 -15.27
C TYR A 539 -39.15 -20.73 -16.23
N TYR A 540 -39.09 -21.99 -15.82
CA TYR A 540 -39.61 -23.10 -16.62
C TYR A 540 -41.12 -23.22 -16.45
N LEU A 541 -41.87 -22.21 -16.93
CA LEU A 541 -43.32 -22.25 -16.94
C LEU A 541 -43.80 -23.28 -17.97
N ASN A 542 -44.35 -24.39 -17.49
CA ASN A 542 -44.84 -25.47 -18.33
C ASN A 542 -46.05 -26.14 -17.68
N ASP A 543 -47.19 -26.03 -18.36
CA ASP A 543 -48.52 -26.44 -17.93
C ASP A 543 -49.05 -25.68 -16.68
N VAL A 544 -50.35 -25.40 -16.68
CA VAL A 544 -51.11 -25.00 -15.50
C VAL A 544 -52.24 -26.02 -15.33
N GLU A 545 -52.67 -26.26 -14.08
CA GLU A 545 -53.78 -27.16 -13.78
C GLU A 545 -54.77 -26.44 -12.87
N ILE A 546 -56.03 -26.42 -13.27
CA ILE A 546 -57.15 -25.91 -12.48
C ILE A 546 -57.62 -27.01 -11.54
N PHE A 547 -57.45 -26.78 -10.25
CA PHE A 547 -58.00 -27.60 -9.19
C PHE A 547 -59.40 -27.11 -8.81
N LYS A 548 -60.27 -28.06 -8.45
CA LYS A 548 -61.65 -27.80 -8.03
C LYS A 548 -61.84 -28.23 -6.58
N ARG A 549 -62.48 -27.37 -5.78
CA ARG A 549 -62.96 -27.68 -4.42
C ARG A 549 -64.43 -27.29 -4.29
N THR A 550 -65.27 -28.25 -3.92
CA THR A 550 -66.70 -28.04 -3.58
C THR A 550 -66.86 -27.80 -2.09
N ASN A 551 -67.72 -26.84 -1.72
CA ASN A 551 -68.14 -26.63 -0.34
C ASN A 551 -69.49 -27.32 -0.13
N ASP A 552 -69.61 -28.20 0.86
CA ASP A 552 -70.84 -28.99 1.06
C ASP A 552 -72.02 -28.18 1.64
N CYS A 553 -71.82 -26.88 1.90
CA CYS A 553 -72.79 -25.99 2.56
C CYS A 553 -73.48 -24.99 1.62
N ASN A 554 -72.96 -24.77 0.40
CA ASN A 554 -73.50 -23.86 -0.61
C ASN A 554 -73.06 -24.35 -2.00
N ASP A 555 -73.88 -24.20 -3.04
CA ASP A 555 -73.59 -24.67 -4.42
C ASP A 555 -72.41 -23.91 -5.11
N GLU A 556 -71.48 -23.36 -4.34
CA GLU A 556 -70.30 -22.64 -4.78
C GLU A 556 -69.14 -23.61 -5.04
N ILE A 557 -68.49 -23.43 -6.18
CA ILE A 557 -67.30 -24.19 -6.56
C ILE A 557 -66.13 -23.22 -6.59
N GLU A 558 -65.09 -23.51 -5.80
CA GLU A 558 -63.83 -22.79 -5.90
C GLU A 558 -62.95 -23.48 -6.94
N LEU A 559 -62.51 -22.72 -7.92
CA LEU A 559 -61.47 -23.10 -8.87
C LEU A 559 -60.20 -22.38 -8.45
N PHE A 560 -59.08 -23.09 -8.39
CA PHE A 560 -57.79 -22.50 -8.01
C PHE A 560 -56.65 -23.14 -8.78
N ILE A 561 -55.57 -22.39 -8.92
CA ILE A 561 -54.31 -22.88 -9.47
C ILE A 561 -53.22 -22.82 -8.39
N LYS A 562 -52.11 -23.51 -8.61
CA LYS A 562 -50.91 -23.34 -7.78
C LYS A 562 -50.39 -21.90 -7.89
N ASN A 563 -49.54 -21.49 -6.95
CA ASN A 563 -48.86 -20.21 -7.06
C ASN A 563 -47.74 -20.30 -8.10
N PHE A 564 -47.66 -19.31 -9.00
CA PHE A 564 -46.64 -19.19 -10.04
C PHE A 564 -45.84 -17.90 -9.76
N PRO A 565 -44.66 -17.98 -9.12
CA PRO A 565 -43.84 -16.79 -8.87
C PRO A 565 -43.42 -16.15 -10.19
N LYS A 566 -43.28 -14.81 -10.20
CA LYS A 566 -42.88 -14.04 -11.40
C LYS A 566 -43.74 -14.37 -12.64
N ALA A 567 -45.04 -14.51 -12.41
CA ALA A 567 -46.04 -14.69 -13.45
C ALA A 567 -47.33 -13.95 -13.08
N SER A 568 -48.07 -13.54 -14.10
CA SER A 568 -49.41 -12.97 -13.99
C SER A 568 -50.47 -14.01 -14.32
N VAL A 569 -51.65 -13.89 -13.70
CA VAL A 569 -52.77 -14.81 -13.87
C VAL A 569 -53.95 -14.04 -14.45
N LEU A 570 -54.67 -14.65 -15.39
CA LEU A 570 -55.89 -14.11 -15.95
C LEU A 570 -56.92 -15.23 -16.18
N TRP A 571 -57.99 -15.22 -15.40
CA TRP A 571 -59.13 -16.12 -15.58
C TRP A 571 -60.08 -15.61 -16.66
N SER A 572 -60.89 -16.51 -17.22
CA SER A 572 -61.93 -16.19 -18.22
C SER A 572 -63.00 -15.20 -17.72
N ASN A 573 -63.13 -15.02 -16.40
CA ASN A 573 -64.01 -14.02 -15.78
C ASN A 573 -63.33 -12.66 -15.52
N GLY A 574 -62.06 -12.50 -15.92
CA GLY A 574 -61.25 -11.30 -15.71
C GLY A 574 -60.52 -11.22 -14.37
N SER A 575 -60.62 -12.25 -13.50
CA SER A 575 -59.88 -12.27 -12.24
C SER A 575 -58.39 -12.45 -12.46
N THR A 576 -57.58 -11.78 -11.64
CA THR A 576 -56.12 -11.95 -11.57
C THR A 576 -55.66 -12.72 -10.34
N ASP A 577 -56.59 -13.18 -9.50
CA ASP A 577 -56.28 -13.98 -8.32
C ASP A 577 -55.93 -15.42 -8.71
N ASN A 578 -55.15 -16.12 -7.89
CA ASN A 578 -54.86 -17.56 -8.10
C ASN A 578 -56.10 -18.47 -7.87
N ARG A 579 -57.26 -17.89 -7.57
CA ARG A 579 -58.52 -18.59 -7.34
C ARG A 579 -59.72 -17.75 -7.73
N ILE A 580 -60.80 -18.41 -8.11
CA ILE A 580 -62.11 -17.81 -8.38
C ILE A 580 -63.21 -18.68 -7.76
N ILE A 581 -64.32 -18.05 -7.37
CA ILE A 581 -65.55 -18.74 -6.97
C ILE A 581 -66.52 -18.69 -8.14
N VAL A 582 -67.10 -19.84 -8.50
CA VAL A 582 -68.06 -19.97 -9.59
C VAL A 582 -69.36 -20.61 -9.09
N THR A 583 -70.50 -20.11 -9.58
CA THR A 583 -71.86 -20.49 -9.13
C THR A 583 -72.76 -20.93 -10.28
N SER A 584 -72.23 -21.06 -11.49
CA SER A 584 -72.97 -21.45 -12.69
C SER A 584 -72.20 -22.51 -13.48
N PRO A 585 -72.90 -23.49 -14.07
CA PRO A 585 -72.26 -24.42 -15.01
C PRO A 585 -71.66 -23.66 -16.20
N GLY A 586 -70.48 -24.07 -16.65
CA GLY A 586 -69.75 -23.37 -17.71
C GLY A 586 -68.32 -23.84 -17.89
N SER A 587 -67.69 -23.32 -18.94
CA SER A 587 -66.26 -23.52 -19.20
C SER A 587 -65.47 -22.36 -18.60
N TYR A 588 -64.54 -22.67 -17.70
CA TYR A 588 -63.65 -21.70 -17.07
C TYR A 588 -62.22 -21.98 -17.50
N SER A 589 -61.51 -20.95 -17.94
CA SER A 589 -60.10 -21.06 -18.34
C SER A 589 -59.24 -20.09 -17.56
N VAL A 590 -57.96 -20.41 -17.46
CA VAL A 590 -56.95 -19.54 -16.83
C VAL A 590 -55.73 -19.48 -17.73
N ILE A 591 -55.21 -18.28 -17.93
CA ILE A 591 -53.93 -18.02 -18.60
C ILE A 591 -52.95 -17.58 -17.53
N VAL A 592 -51.81 -18.26 -17.45
CA VAL A 592 -50.67 -17.83 -16.63
C VAL A 592 -49.59 -17.33 -17.59
N THR A 593 -49.19 -16.07 -17.45
CA THR A 593 -48.16 -15.43 -18.27
C THR A 593 -46.93 -15.16 -17.43
N GLY A 594 -45.81 -15.84 -17.70
CA GLY A 594 -44.53 -15.57 -17.02
C GLY A 594 -43.98 -14.19 -17.37
N ASP A 595 -43.06 -13.68 -16.56
CA ASP A 595 -42.43 -12.36 -16.76
C ASP A 595 -41.67 -12.23 -18.10
N ASN A 596 -41.28 -13.35 -18.71
CA ASN A 596 -40.68 -13.43 -20.06
C ASN A 596 -41.72 -13.53 -21.21
N GLY A 597 -43.01 -13.39 -20.89
CA GLY A 597 -44.11 -13.42 -21.86
C GLY A 597 -44.63 -14.81 -22.24
N ASN A 598 -44.05 -15.91 -21.72
CA ASN A 598 -44.57 -17.26 -21.99
C ASN A 598 -45.96 -17.45 -21.39
N GLN A 599 -46.87 -18.12 -22.11
CA GLN A 599 -48.24 -18.37 -21.65
C GLN A 599 -48.54 -19.86 -21.58
N VAL A 600 -49.04 -20.31 -20.43
CA VAL A 600 -49.67 -21.62 -20.26
C VAL A 600 -51.15 -21.43 -19.94
N THR A 601 -52.01 -22.32 -20.44
CA THR A 601 -53.46 -22.22 -20.27
C THR A 601 -54.03 -23.57 -19.88
N ASP A 602 -55.05 -23.53 -19.02
CA ASP A 602 -55.90 -24.69 -18.73
C ASP A 602 -57.37 -24.31 -18.77
N THR A 603 -58.24 -25.28 -18.99
CA THR A 603 -59.69 -25.12 -19.08
C THR A 603 -60.40 -26.27 -18.39
N ILE A 604 -61.33 -25.94 -17.50
CA ILE A 604 -62.19 -26.91 -16.80
C ILE A 604 -63.67 -26.66 -17.10
N ILE A 605 -64.45 -27.73 -17.20
CA ILE A 605 -65.90 -27.67 -17.30
C ILE A 605 -66.51 -27.91 -15.92
N VAL A 606 -67.31 -26.96 -15.46
CA VAL A 606 -68.13 -27.07 -14.26
C VAL A 606 -69.55 -27.43 -14.68
N TYR A 607 -70.08 -28.53 -14.15
CA TYR A 607 -71.42 -29.06 -14.44
C TYR A 607 -72.44 -28.69 -13.36
#